data_AF-L8H9E5-F1
#
_entry.id   AF-L8H9E5-F1
#
_cell.length_a   1.000
_cell.length_b   1.000
_cell.length_c   1.000
_cell.angle_alpha   90.00
_cell.angle_beta   90.00
_cell.angle_gamma   90.00
#
_symmetry.space_group_name_H-M   'P 1'
#
loop_
_entity.id
_entity.type
_entity.pdbx_description
1 polymer ?
#
loop_
_entity_poly.entity_id
_entity_poly.type
_entity_poly.pdbx_seq_one_letter_code
_entity_poly.pdbx_strand_id
1 'polypeptide(L)'
;MKGSVGEATPLLVHPSSASGLDAKKPIRDLIVICLGFFLIFVAFSTTQNLVSSLIPGKLGTVTLALLYVAFCFSSLFISSSATELLTPKWALVAGASTYSLFIAANLNPTAWTLIPAAVTSGVGAGLLWTGQGAYLSNVAANYARAMNQPKKSARVLAHLKSGFIRCVISTNALEAGVDIPELDAVLLLGYPGNKMSFWQRVGRAGRGREGLALYLPSANSALDLYFAEHPEELLGKDMERVAFNSEYPTILGKHIWCASVESGIEADERKLCQRFGGAAPQLLQFLEQRGDVARRDSDTRRGAVWVGRGYPHRDVSLRGGESFADVRAVWSKNNAIIETLGQKQAIMRLFPGAIFMSADDQTGTVMRFDVLSLDLSPDKRLAVLAASKYPPGTTVSPLRDNSVTMTKKWGNKRFNLPGGTGSLTVTYGWCTLTSRVYGCEVKSPARRSKGDDTSGLPAFGRTLYDQGQRFEWSHEAPCLRFRLDEPAKAVLRSRLRADVMPTLQETFTASPDLAVRTRL
;
A
#
# COMPACT_ATOMS: atom_id res chain seq x y z
N MET A 1 -1.12 -5.05 -24.91
CA MET A 1 -0.92 -3.92 -23.98
C MET A 1 -0.25 -4.44 -22.70
N LYS A 2 1.03 -4.12 -22.44
CA LYS A 2 1.64 -4.40 -21.13
C LYS A 2 1.23 -3.28 -20.16
N GLY A 3 0.30 -3.57 -19.26
CA GLY A 3 -0.18 -2.63 -18.25
C GLY A 3 0.82 -2.49 -17.11
N SER A 4 1.05 -1.26 -16.64
CA SER A 4 1.87 -1.00 -15.46
C SER A 4 1.27 -1.68 -14.23
N VAL A 5 2.09 -2.43 -13.50
CA VAL A 5 1.72 -3.03 -12.21
C VAL A 5 1.26 -1.93 -11.24
N GLY A 6 0.01 -2.03 -10.83
CA GLY A 6 -0.61 -1.22 -9.79
C GLY A 6 -1.69 -2.06 -9.14
N GLU A 7 -1.69 -2.09 -7.80
CA GLU A 7 -2.62 -2.91 -7.03
C GLU A 7 -4.07 -2.54 -7.39
N ALA A 8 -4.83 -3.53 -7.83
CA ALA A 8 -6.26 -3.41 -8.07
C ALA A 8 -6.96 -4.43 -7.18
N THR A 9 -7.87 -3.95 -6.33
CA THR A 9 -8.65 -4.81 -5.44
C THR A 9 -9.53 -5.78 -6.24
N PRO A 10 -9.64 -7.04 -5.81
CA PRO A 10 -10.47 -8.02 -6.49
C PRO A 10 -11.95 -7.62 -6.50
N LEU A 11 -12.62 -7.93 -7.61
CA LEU A 11 -14.06 -7.67 -7.79
C LEU A 11 -14.89 -8.83 -7.21
N LEU A 12 -16.02 -8.50 -6.58
CA LEU A 12 -16.95 -9.45 -5.96
C LEU A 12 -18.29 -9.48 -6.71
N VAL A 13 -19.04 -10.57 -6.54
CA VAL A 13 -20.40 -10.75 -7.06
C VAL A 13 -21.24 -11.48 -6.01
N HIS A 14 -22.22 -10.82 -5.39
CA HIS A 14 -23.35 -11.44 -4.65
C HIS A 14 -24.44 -10.39 -4.34
N PRO A 15 -25.68 -10.78 -3.95
CA PRO A 15 -26.82 -9.86 -3.85
C PRO A 15 -26.97 -9.13 -2.50
N SER A 16 -27.48 -7.91 -2.62
CA SER A 16 -28.07 -6.98 -1.63
C SER A 16 -28.33 -7.44 -0.18
N SER A 17 -27.68 -6.77 0.79
CA SER A 17 -28.29 -5.73 1.66
C SER A 17 -27.67 -5.64 3.07
N ALA A 18 -27.06 -4.50 3.41
CA ALA A 18 -26.81 -4.02 4.79
C ALA A 18 -26.35 -2.54 4.76
N SER A 19 -26.74 -1.75 5.75
CA SER A 19 -26.67 -0.27 5.72
C SER A 19 -25.36 0.36 6.26
N GLY A 20 -25.12 1.63 5.89
CA GLY A 20 -23.96 2.43 6.31
C GLY A 20 -23.77 2.58 7.83
N LEU A 21 -22.51 2.61 8.26
CA LEU A 21 -22.09 2.82 9.65
C LEU A 21 -21.67 4.29 9.88
N ASP A 22 -22.17 4.89 10.96
CA ASP A 22 -21.95 6.31 11.30
C ASP A 22 -20.77 6.48 12.29
N ALA A 23 -19.77 7.25 11.86
CA ALA A 23 -18.53 7.53 12.61
C ALA A 23 -18.74 8.30 13.93
N LYS A 24 -19.91 8.93 14.14
CA LYS A 24 -20.20 9.70 15.36
C LYS A 24 -20.44 8.82 16.59
N LYS A 25 -20.91 7.58 16.41
CA LYS A 25 -21.28 6.69 17.53
C LYS A 25 -20.08 6.27 18.38
N PRO A 26 -18.94 5.79 17.81
CA PRO A 26 -17.75 5.44 18.60
C PRO A 26 -17.19 6.59 19.45
N ILE A 27 -17.16 7.81 18.93
CA ILE A 27 -16.65 8.99 19.67
C ILE A 27 -17.52 9.27 20.89
N ARG A 28 -18.85 9.26 20.73
CA ARG A 28 -19.79 9.51 21.82
C ARG A 28 -19.65 8.44 22.92
N ASP A 29 -19.56 7.18 22.52
CA ASP A 29 -19.47 6.06 23.47
C ASP A 29 -18.13 6.12 24.26
N LEU A 30 -17.03 6.58 23.63
CA LEU A 30 -15.76 6.89 24.30
C LEU A 30 -15.90 8.02 25.35
N ILE A 31 -16.55 9.13 24.99
CA ILE A 31 -16.78 10.27 25.90
C ILE A 31 -17.56 9.83 27.14
N VAL A 32 -18.61 9.01 26.95
CA VAL A 32 -19.42 8.47 28.06
C VAL A 32 -18.59 7.60 29.01
N ILE A 33 -17.69 6.76 28.49
CA ILE A 33 -16.79 5.95 29.32
C ILE A 33 -15.83 6.83 30.11
N CYS A 34 -15.16 7.79 29.44
CA CYS A 34 -14.22 8.69 30.11
C CYS A 34 -14.88 9.47 31.25
N LEU A 35 -16.09 10.00 31.02
CA LEU A 35 -16.85 10.71 32.05
C LEU A 35 -17.30 9.79 33.19
N GLY A 36 -17.78 8.58 32.88
CA GLY A 36 -18.20 7.60 33.88
C GLY A 36 -17.04 7.14 34.78
N PHE A 37 -15.88 6.83 34.19
CA PHE A 37 -14.67 6.50 34.93
C PHE A 37 -14.20 7.65 35.80
N PHE A 38 -14.17 8.88 35.27
CA PHE A 38 -13.79 10.06 36.04
C PHE A 38 -14.64 10.22 37.31
N LEU A 39 -15.97 10.16 37.20
CA LEU A 39 -16.87 10.32 38.34
C LEU A 39 -16.70 9.20 39.39
N ILE A 40 -16.59 7.94 38.95
CA ILE A 40 -16.40 6.79 39.86
C ILE A 40 -15.06 6.87 40.58
N PHE A 41 -13.96 7.15 39.86
CA PHE A 41 -12.63 7.18 40.46
C PHE A 41 -12.36 8.42 41.31
N VAL A 42 -12.99 9.57 41.03
CA VAL A 42 -12.96 10.73 41.94
C VAL A 42 -13.60 10.37 43.30
N ALA A 43 -14.79 9.77 43.28
CA ALA A 43 -15.48 9.35 44.49
C ALA A 43 -14.69 8.25 45.24
N PHE A 44 -14.26 7.20 44.53
CA PHE A 44 -13.52 6.10 45.12
C PHE A 44 -12.16 6.53 45.69
N SER A 45 -11.39 7.39 45.01
CA SER A 45 -10.10 7.87 45.53
C SER A 45 -10.27 8.72 46.79
N THR A 46 -11.34 9.52 46.86
CA THR A 46 -11.69 10.27 48.07
C THR A 46 -12.02 9.32 49.22
N THR A 47 -12.85 8.31 48.98
CA THR A 47 -13.19 7.29 49.99
C THR A 47 -11.96 6.47 50.42
N GLN A 48 -11.08 6.07 49.51
CA GLN A 48 -9.88 5.31 49.82
C GLN A 48 -8.93 6.08 50.75
N ASN A 49 -8.72 7.37 50.50
CA ASN A 49 -7.92 8.24 51.36
C ASN A 49 -8.59 8.52 52.72
N LEU A 50 -9.93 8.50 52.76
CA LEU A 50 -10.71 8.59 54.00
C LEU A 50 -10.53 7.33 54.87
N VAL A 51 -10.64 6.15 54.25
CA VAL A 51 -10.51 4.83 54.89
C VAL A 51 -9.18 4.65 55.60
N SER A 52 -8.08 5.12 55.00
CA SER A 52 -6.74 5.01 55.61
C SER A 52 -6.50 6.00 56.75
N SER A 53 -7.30 7.06 56.86
CA SER A 53 -7.00 8.22 57.71
C SER A 53 -7.97 8.38 58.89
N LEU A 54 -9.24 8.03 58.71
CA LEU A 54 -10.31 8.26 59.70
C LEU A 54 -10.81 6.99 60.41
N ILE A 55 -10.52 5.80 59.89
CA ILE A 55 -10.91 4.54 60.54
C ILE A 55 -9.79 4.11 61.50
N PRO A 56 -9.99 4.18 62.83
CA PRO A 56 -8.93 3.89 63.78
C PRO A 56 -8.55 2.41 63.82
N GLY A 57 -7.25 2.14 63.99
CA GLY A 57 -6.69 0.79 64.06
C GLY A 57 -6.42 0.15 62.70
N LYS A 58 -6.21 -1.18 62.68
CA LYS A 58 -5.79 -1.91 61.47
C LYS A 58 -6.92 -2.12 60.44
N LEU A 59 -8.17 -1.77 60.75
CA LEU A 59 -9.33 -2.15 59.95
C LEU A 59 -9.31 -1.52 58.55
N GLY A 60 -8.97 -0.23 58.42
CA GLY A 60 -8.87 0.44 57.12
C GLY A 60 -7.80 -0.18 56.23
N THR A 61 -6.61 -0.47 56.78
CA THR A 61 -5.50 -1.11 56.07
C THR A 61 -5.85 -2.54 55.64
N VAL A 62 -6.47 -3.33 56.51
CA VAL A 62 -6.91 -4.71 56.19
C VAL A 62 -7.99 -4.70 55.10
N THR A 63 -8.94 -3.78 55.18
CA THR A 63 -10.00 -3.61 54.17
C THR A 63 -9.40 -3.32 52.79
N LEU A 64 -8.44 -2.39 52.70
CA LEU A 64 -7.81 -2.03 51.43
C LEU A 64 -6.88 -3.14 50.91
N ALA A 65 -6.18 -3.86 51.79
CA ALA A 65 -5.38 -5.03 51.41
C ALA A 65 -6.26 -6.15 50.82
N LEU A 66 -7.41 -6.45 51.43
CA LEU A 66 -8.35 -7.45 50.93
C LEU A 66 -8.95 -7.05 49.57
N LEU A 67 -9.24 -5.76 49.34
CA LEU A 67 -9.69 -5.25 48.05
C LEU A 67 -8.65 -5.54 46.95
N TYR A 68 -7.38 -5.22 47.19
CA TYR A 68 -6.32 -5.45 46.20
C TYR A 68 -6.01 -6.93 45.99
N VAL A 69 -6.05 -7.77 47.03
CA VAL A 69 -5.89 -9.23 46.90
C VAL A 69 -7.04 -9.84 46.07
N ALA A 70 -8.29 -9.44 46.34
CA ALA A 70 -9.45 -9.87 45.56
C ALA A 70 -9.39 -9.38 44.11
N PHE A 71 -8.88 -8.16 43.87
CA PHE A 71 -8.63 -7.61 42.54
C PHE A 71 -7.58 -8.42 41.75
N CYS A 72 -6.44 -8.75 42.35
CA CYS A 72 -5.41 -9.58 41.72
C CYS A 72 -5.95 -10.97 41.34
N PHE A 73 -6.68 -11.63 42.25
CA PHE A 73 -7.26 -12.94 42.00
C PHE A 73 -8.35 -12.90 40.90
N SER A 74 -9.28 -11.94 41.00
CA SER A 74 -10.36 -11.78 40.01
C SER A 74 -9.83 -11.47 38.61
N SER A 75 -8.83 -10.60 38.50
CA SER A 75 -8.24 -10.21 37.22
C SER A 75 -7.55 -11.38 36.51
N LEU A 76 -6.97 -12.32 37.29
CA LEU A 76 -6.25 -13.47 36.74
C LEU A 76 -7.16 -14.62 36.33
N PHE A 77 -8.23 -14.91 37.08
CA PHE A 77 -9.03 -16.13 36.91
C PHE A 77 -10.49 -15.93 36.50
N ILE A 78 -11.11 -14.79 36.83
CA ILE A 78 -12.57 -14.62 36.72
C ILE A 78 -12.93 -13.61 35.62
N SER A 79 -12.18 -12.52 35.54
CA SER A 79 -12.61 -11.31 34.83
C SER A 79 -12.65 -11.48 33.31
N SER A 80 -11.75 -12.28 32.72
CA SER A 80 -11.76 -12.56 31.27
C SER A 80 -13.03 -13.32 30.87
N SER A 81 -13.28 -14.49 31.47
CA SER A 81 -14.44 -15.34 31.16
C SER A 81 -15.77 -14.66 31.50
N ALA A 82 -15.83 -13.89 32.59
CA ALA A 82 -17.01 -13.10 32.94
C ALA A 82 -17.29 -11.97 31.93
N THR A 83 -16.26 -11.34 31.37
CA THR A 83 -16.40 -10.30 30.33
C THR A 83 -16.92 -10.85 29.01
N GLU A 84 -16.53 -12.08 28.65
CA GLU A 84 -17.05 -12.79 27.48
C GLU A 84 -18.54 -13.14 27.64
N LEU A 85 -18.94 -13.66 28.81
CA LEU A 85 -20.33 -14.04 29.09
C LEU A 85 -21.29 -12.85 29.17
N LEU A 86 -20.90 -11.79 29.88
CA LEU A 86 -21.76 -10.61 30.12
C LEU A 86 -21.72 -9.59 28.97
N THR A 87 -20.78 -9.73 28.03
CA THR A 87 -20.32 -8.69 27.10
C THR A 87 -19.62 -7.50 27.78
N PRO A 88 -18.65 -6.83 27.11
CA PRO A 88 -17.87 -5.75 27.72
C PRO A 88 -18.70 -4.56 28.25
N LYS A 89 -19.88 -4.30 27.67
CA LYS A 89 -20.75 -3.20 28.11
C LYS A 89 -21.33 -3.45 29.50
N TRP A 90 -21.86 -4.65 29.74
CA TRP A 90 -22.46 -4.98 31.04
C TRP A 90 -21.41 -5.34 32.08
N ALA A 91 -20.25 -5.88 31.68
CA ALA A 91 -19.08 -6.01 32.55
C ALA A 91 -18.67 -4.67 33.18
N LEU A 92 -18.63 -3.59 32.38
CA LEU A 92 -18.39 -2.22 32.86
C LEU A 92 -19.46 -1.74 33.86
N VAL A 93 -20.75 -1.95 33.58
CA VAL A 93 -21.84 -1.54 34.47
C VAL A 93 -21.84 -2.33 35.78
N ALA A 94 -21.60 -3.64 35.71
CA ALA A 94 -21.52 -4.52 36.88
C ALA A 94 -20.31 -4.17 37.77
N GLY A 95 -19.12 -3.98 37.19
CA GLY A 95 -17.95 -3.55 37.94
C GLY A 95 -18.08 -2.13 38.53
N ALA A 96 -18.74 -1.22 37.81
CA ALA A 96 -19.03 0.13 38.32
C ALA A 96 -19.94 0.11 39.55
N SER A 97 -20.96 -0.76 39.58
CA SER A 97 -21.90 -0.83 40.72
C SER A 97 -21.23 -1.31 42.01
N THR A 98 -20.20 -2.17 41.93
CA THR A 98 -19.47 -2.60 43.13
C THR A 98 -18.64 -1.49 43.78
N TYR A 99 -18.14 -0.53 42.99
CA TYR A 99 -17.49 0.67 43.54
C TYR A 99 -18.48 1.55 44.31
N SER A 100 -19.68 1.75 43.77
CA SER A 100 -20.76 2.47 44.47
C SER A 100 -21.16 1.77 45.78
N LEU A 101 -21.21 0.44 45.80
CA LEU A 101 -21.47 -0.34 47.01
C LEU A 101 -20.37 -0.16 48.07
N PHE A 102 -19.10 -0.11 47.66
CA PHE A 102 -17.98 0.17 48.57
C PHE A 102 -18.05 1.58 49.15
N ILE A 103 -18.40 2.59 48.34
CA ILE A 103 -18.60 3.96 48.81
C ILE A 103 -19.76 4.03 49.81
N ALA A 104 -20.88 3.34 49.53
CA ALA A 104 -22.02 3.27 50.45
C ALA A 104 -21.68 2.57 51.77
N ALA A 105 -20.90 1.49 51.75
CA ALA A 105 -20.45 0.78 52.96
C ALA A 105 -19.59 1.67 53.90
N ASN A 106 -18.95 2.71 53.36
CA ASN A 106 -18.17 3.68 54.13
C ASN A 106 -19.02 4.74 54.85
N LEU A 107 -20.33 4.81 54.59
CA LEU A 107 -21.25 5.67 55.36
C LEU A 107 -21.52 5.12 56.77
N ASN A 108 -21.32 3.82 56.99
CA ASN A 108 -21.39 3.19 58.32
C ASN A 108 -20.23 2.19 58.47
N PRO A 109 -19.02 2.67 58.80
CA PRO A 109 -17.78 1.89 58.73
C PRO A 109 -17.68 0.89 59.90
N THR A 110 -18.02 -0.37 59.63
CA THR A 110 -17.85 -1.49 60.56
C THR A 110 -17.15 -2.66 59.86
N ALA A 111 -16.57 -3.59 60.61
CA ALA A 111 -15.90 -4.75 60.01
C ALA A 111 -16.86 -5.60 59.14
N TRP A 112 -18.12 -5.72 59.56
CA TRP A 112 -19.16 -6.48 58.84
C TRP A 112 -19.66 -5.79 57.57
N THR A 113 -19.57 -4.46 57.46
CA THR A 113 -19.93 -3.73 56.23
C THR A 113 -18.75 -3.58 55.28
N LEU A 114 -17.56 -3.26 55.80
CA LEU A 114 -16.39 -2.93 54.98
C LEU A 114 -15.71 -4.16 54.35
N ILE A 115 -15.55 -5.27 55.09
CA ILE A 115 -14.83 -6.44 54.59
C ILE A 115 -15.55 -7.09 53.38
N PRO A 116 -16.87 -7.37 53.43
CA PRO A 116 -17.58 -7.92 52.28
C PRO A 116 -17.62 -6.95 51.09
N ALA A 117 -17.79 -5.65 51.36
CA ALA A 117 -17.80 -4.62 50.32
C ALA A 117 -16.42 -4.51 49.62
N ALA A 118 -15.32 -4.60 50.36
CA ALA A 118 -13.97 -4.58 49.81
C ALA A 118 -13.69 -5.77 48.89
N VAL A 119 -14.03 -6.99 49.31
CA VAL A 119 -13.87 -8.20 48.49
C VAL A 119 -14.73 -8.10 47.22
N THR A 120 -16.00 -7.68 47.36
CA THR A 120 -16.92 -7.50 46.22
C THR A 120 -16.42 -6.43 45.25
N SER A 121 -15.91 -5.30 45.76
CA SER A 121 -15.33 -4.24 44.95
C SER A 121 -14.00 -4.63 44.30
N GLY A 122 -13.20 -5.49 44.93
CA GLY A 122 -11.99 -6.06 44.32
C GLY A 122 -12.33 -6.97 43.14
N VAL A 123 -13.34 -7.84 43.30
CA VAL A 123 -13.83 -8.71 42.21
C VAL A 123 -14.36 -7.87 41.04
N GLY A 124 -15.22 -6.89 41.33
CA GLY A 124 -15.79 -6.00 40.32
C GLY A 124 -14.79 -5.02 39.68
N ALA A 125 -13.73 -4.64 40.39
CA ALA A 125 -12.62 -3.88 39.81
C ALA A 125 -11.91 -4.66 38.69
N GLY A 126 -11.68 -5.97 38.87
CA GLY A 126 -11.11 -6.83 37.82
C GLY A 126 -11.99 -6.87 36.57
N LEU A 127 -13.30 -7.04 36.77
CA LEU A 127 -14.30 -7.05 35.71
C LEU A 127 -14.42 -5.70 34.99
N LEU A 128 -14.28 -4.60 35.72
CA LEU A 128 -14.31 -3.24 35.18
C LEU A 128 -13.08 -2.95 34.31
N TRP A 129 -11.87 -3.30 34.75
CA TRP A 129 -10.65 -3.05 33.98
C TRP A 129 -10.55 -3.94 32.73
N THR A 130 -10.92 -5.23 32.82
CA THR A 130 -11.00 -6.12 31.64
C THR A 130 -12.10 -5.71 30.67
N GLY A 131 -13.29 -5.38 31.17
CA GLY A 131 -14.39 -4.81 30.40
C GLY A 131 -14.02 -3.51 29.69
N GLN A 132 -13.25 -2.63 30.35
CA GLN A 132 -12.74 -1.38 29.77
C GLN A 132 -11.78 -1.65 28.60
N GLY A 133 -10.79 -2.52 28.80
CA GLY A 133 -9.82 -2.85 27.75
C GLY A 133 -10.50 -3.45 26.52
N ALA A 134 -11.43 -4.39 26.73
CA ALA A 134 -12.22 -5.01 25.66
C ALA A 134 -13.17 -4.01 24.96
N TYR A 135 -13.88 -3.16 25.71
CA TYR A 135 -14.81 -2.18 25.13
C TYR A 135 -14.06 -1.08 24.36
N LEU A 136 -12.98 -0.54 24.93
CA LEU A 136 -12.15 0.47 24.27
C LEU A 136 -11.52 -0.08 22.99
N SER A 137 -11.02 -1.32 23.01
CA SER A 137 -10.50 -1.99 21.81
C SER A 137 -11.57 -2.13 20.73
N ASN A 138 -12.80 -2.47 21.11
CA ASN A 138 -13.93 -2.55 20.18
C ASN A 138 -14.35 -1.17 19.63
N VAL A 139 -14.39 -0.13 20.46
CA VAL A 139 -14.66 1.26 20.04
C VAL A 139 -13.58 1.76 19.09
N ALA A 140 -12.30 1.56 19.41
CA ALA A 140 -11.17 1.91 18.56
C ALA A 140 -11.21 1.14 17.24
N ALA A 141 -11.50 -0.17 17.27
CA ALA A 141 -11.64 -0.98 16.06
C ALA A 141 -12.87 -0.60 15.21
N ASN A 142 -13.94 -0.04 15.80
CA ASN A 142 -15.10 0.47 15.08
C ASN A 142 -14.88 1.90 14.56
N TYR A 143 -14.15 2.73 15.28
CA TYR A 143 -13.73 4.05 14.83
C TYR A 143 -12.74 3.95 13.66
N ALA A 144 -11.74 3.07 13.75
CA ALA A 144 -10.82 2.78 12.65
C ALA A 144 -11.53 2.17 11.41
N ARG A 145 -12.62 1.42 11.60
CA ARG A 145 -13.50 0.99 10.48
C ARG A 145 -14.23 2.17 9.83
N ALA A 146 -14.61 3.19 10.60
CA ALA A 146 -15.36 4.35 10.13
C ALA A 146 -14.47 5.45 9.52
N MET A 147 -13.18 5.49 9.86
CA MET A 147 -12.22 6.52 9.41
C MET A 147 -11.36 6.12 8.20
N ASN A 148 -11.43 4.85 7.75
CA ASN A 148 -10.52 4.19 6.79
C ASN A 148 -9.04 4.12 7.25
N GLN A 149 -8.22 3.16 6.83
CA GLN A 149 -8.42 1.84 6.16
C GLN A 149 -7.39 0.85 6.84
N PRO A 150 -7.09 -0.40 6.40
CA PRO A 150 -7.41 -1.13 5.17
C PRO A 150 -8.26 -2.40 5.40
N LYS A 151 -9.44 -2.51 4.76
CA LYS A 151 -10.33 -3.67 4.94
C LYS A 151 -10.98 -4.27 3.69
N LYS A 152 -10.81 -3.69 2.49
CA LYS A 152 -11.28 -4.33 1.24
C LYS A 152 -10.68 -5.75 1.11
N SER A 153 -9.34 -5.84 1.05
CA SER A 153 -8.63 -7.12 0.94
C SER A 153 -8.85 -8.04 2.15
N ALA A 154 -8.73 -7.53 3.38
CA ALA A 154 -8.85 -8.35 4.59
C ALA A 154 -10.21 -9.05 4.71
N ARG A 155 -11.32 -8.37 4.36
CA ARG A 155 -12.64 -8.98 4.39
C ARG A 155 -12.89 -9.90 3.18
N VAL A 156 -12.38 -9.57 2.00
CA VAL A 156 -12.40 -10.51 0.85
C VAL A 156 -11.74 -11.83 1.26
N LEU A 157 -10.57 -11.77 1.90
CA LEU A 157 -9.88 -12.97 2.40
C LEU A 157 -10.70 -13.72 3.45
N ALA A 158 -11.32 -13.03 4.40
CA ALA A 158 -12.19 -13.67 5.41
C ALA A 158 -13.41 -14.37 4.78
N HIS A 159 -14.08 -13.73 3.82
CA HIS A 159 -15.24 -14.29 3.12
C HIS A 159 -14.86 -15.40 2.12
N LEU A 160 -13.62 -15.39 1.61
CA LEU A 160 -13.05 -16.47 0.83
C LEU A 160 -12.71 -17.68 1.74
N LYS A 161 -12.12 -17.43 2.92
CA LYS A 161 -11.85 -18.46 3.95
C LYS A 161 -13.12 -19.12 4.47
N SER A 162 -14.24 -18.39 4.55
CA SER A 162 -15.53 -18.96 4.97
C SER A 162 -16.33 -19.64 3.85
N GLY A 163 -15.82 -19.66 2.61
CA GLY A 163 -16.54 -20.19 1.44
C GLY A 163 -17.75 -19.34 0.99
N PHE A 164 -17.96 -18.15 1.57
CA PHE A 164 -19.01 -17.22 1.14
C PHE A 164 -18.71 -16.65 -0.25
N ILE A 165 -17.44 -16.40 -0.57
CA ILE A 165 -16.99 -16.09 -1.93
C ILE A 165 -16.46 -17.38 -2.57
N ARG A 166 -17.06 -17.77 -3.70
CA ARG A 166 -16.62 -18.95 -4.48
C ARG A 166 -15.62 -18.66 -5.59
N CYS A 167 -15.49 -17.39 -6.01
CA CYS A 167 -14.61 -16.99 -7.09
C CYS A 167 -14.07 -15.58 -6.84
N VAL A 168 -12.79 -15.36 -7.13
CA VAL A 168 -12.10 -14.07 -6.95
C VAL A 168 -11.33 -13.74 -8.22
N ILE A 169 -11.69 -12.64 -8.87
CA ILE A 169 -10.95 -12.09 -10.01
C ILE A 169 -9.96 -11.06 -9.46
N SER A 170 -8.66 -11.26 -9.68
CA SER A 170 -7.62 -10.35 -9.20
C SER A 170 -6.50 -10.12 -10.22
N THR A 171 -5.70 -9.08 -9.98
CA THR A 171 -4.43 -8.84 -10.67
C THR A 171 -3.29 -9.57 -9.95
N ASN A 172 -2.07 -9.04 -9.96
CA ASN A 172 -0.95 -9.56 -9.17
C ASN A 172 -1.10 -9.30 -7.66
N ALA A 173 -2.17 -8.66 -7.18
CA ALA A 173 -2.37 -8.40 -5.75
C ALA A 173 -2.45 -9.70 -4.91
N LEU A 174 -2.93 -10.81 -5.49
CA LEU A 174 -2.95 -12.14 -4.85
C LEU A 174 -1.68 -12.98 -5.13
N GLU A 175 -0.75 -12.48 -5.94
CA GLU A 175 0.56 -13.10 -6.15
C GLU A 175 1.46 -12.87 -4.92
N ALA A 176 1.41 -11.67 -4.34
CA ALA A 176 2.11 -11.30 -3.11
C ALA A 176 1.75 -12.23 -1.94
N GLY A 177 2.67 -12.39 -0.98
CA GLY A 177 2.64 -13.36 0.13
C GLY A 177 1.51 -13.21 1.18
N VAL A 178 0.37 -12.65 0.80
CA VAL A 178 -0.90 -12.66 1.53
C VAL A 178 -1.30 -14.10 1.85
N ASP A 179 -1.76 -14.31 3.09
CA ASP A 179 -2.35 -15.56 3.59
C ASP A 179 -3.77 -15.77 3.03
N ILE A 180 -3.80 -16.20 1.77
CA ILE A 180 -5.00 -16.63 1.03
C ILE A 180 -5.23 -18.11 1.35
N PRO A 181 -6.48 -18.55 1.61
CA PRO A 181 -6.78 -19.98 1.68
C PRO A 181 -6.39 -20.70 0.38
N GLU A 182 -6.12 -21.99 0.49
CA GLU A 182 -5.87 -22.83 -0.67
C GLU A 182 -7.09 -22.89 -1.59
N LEU A 183 -6.88 -22.58 -2.87
CA LEU A 183 -7.93 -22.61 -3.89
C LEU A 183 -8.03 -23.98 -4.55
N ASP A 184 -9.23 -24.37 -4.96
CA ASP A 184 -9.46 -25.55 -5.80
C ASP A 184 -8.87 -25.38 -7.20
N ALA A 185 -8.95 -24.15 -7.75
CA ALA A 185 -8.52 -23.86 -9.10
C ALA A 185 -8.03 -22.41 -9.27
N VAL A 186 -7.12 -22.21 -10.24
CA VAL A 186 -6.62 -20.90 -10.69
C VAL A 186 -6.74 -20.80 -12.21
N LEU A 187 -7.30 -19.68 -12.68
CA LEU A 187 -7.38 -19.33 -14.11
C LEU A 187 -6.45 -18.17 -14.43
N LEU A 188 -5.45 -18.41 -15.28
CA LEU A 188 -4.47 -17.43 -15.74
C LEU A 188 -4.84 -16.92 -17.14
N LEU A 189 -5.23 -15.65 -17.22
CA LEU A 189 -5.53 -14.96 -18.47
C LEU A 189 -4.26 -14.28 -19.01
N GLY A 190 -3.57 -14.97 -19.91
CA GLY A 190 -2.31 -14.56 -20.51
C GLY A 190 -1.08 -14.66 -19.60
N TYR A 191 0.12 -14.57 -20.18
CA TYR A 191 1.37 -14.73 -19.43
C TYR A 191 1.61 -13.52 -18.51
N PRO A 192 1.88 -13.70 -17.20
CA PRO A 192 2.02 -12.60 -16.26
C PRO A 192 3.28 -11.74 -16.45
N GLY A 193 4.19 -12.14 -17.35
CA GLY A 193 5.36 -11.37 -17.78
C GLY A 193 6.70 -11.96 -17.34
N ASN A 194 6.72 -12.80 -16.30
CA ASN A 194 7.88 -13.56 -15.84
C ASN A 194 7.42 -14.91 -15.23
N LYS A 195 8.30 -15.92 -15.21
CA LYS A 195 7.98 -17.29 -14.79
C LYS A 195 7.78 -17.39 -13.28
N MET A 196 8.52 -16.62 -12.47
CA MET A 196 8.27 -16.57 -11.02
C MET A 196 6.83 -16.15 -10.71
N SER A 197 6.32 -15.09 -11.34
CA SER A 197 4.93 -14.64 -11.20
C SER A 197 3.91 -15.67 -11.72
N PHE A 198 4.25 -16.43 -12.77
CA PHE A 198 3.41 -17.54 -13.24
C PHE A 198 3.29 -18.62 -12.16
N TRP A 199 4.41 -19.13 -11.68
CA TRP A 199 4.44 -20.19 -10.68
C TRP A 199 3.88 -19.75 -9.31
N GLN A 200 4.09 -18.50 -8.89
CA GLN A 200 3.50 -17.94 -7.66
C GLN A 200 1.96 -17.83 -7.72
N ARG A 201 1.38 -17.67 -8.92
CA ARG A 201 -0.07 -17.68 -9.12
C ARG A 201 -0.62 -19.09 -9.26
N VAL A 202 0.05 -19.96 -10.02
CA VAL A 202 -0.30 -21.40 -10.12
C VAL A 202 -0.35 -22.02 -8.72
N GLY A 203 0.69 -21.82 -7.91
CA GLY A 203 0.80 -22.30 -6.52
C GLY A 203 -0.13 -21.60 -5.51
N ARG A 204 -1.24 -21.02 -5.95
CA ARG A 204 -2.40 -20.66 -5.10
C ARG A 204 -3.49 -21.73 -5.11
N ALA A 205 -3.49 -22.61 -6.10
CA ALA A 205 -4.18 -23.89 -6.03
C ALA A 205 -3.19 -25.01 -5.68
N GLY A 206 -3.69 -26.07 -5.06
CA GLY A 206 -2.96 -27.33 -4.84
C GLY A 206 -1.71 -27.23 -3.95
N ARG A 207 -1.88 -26.79 -2.70
CA ARG A 207 -0.83 -26.74 -1.67
C ARG A 207 -0.87 -27.91 -0.68
N GLY A 208 -2.06 -28.41 -0.37
CA GLY A 208 -2.32 -29.54 0.53
C GLY A 208 -3.21 -30.62 -0.07
N ARG A 209 -3.92 -30.32 -1.16
CA ARG A 209 -4.68 -31.28 -1.99
C ARG A 209 -4.35 -31.08 -3.47
N GLU A 210 -4.96 -31.88 -4.35
CA GLU A 210 -4.89 -31.62 -5.79
C GLU A 210 -5.62 -30.30 -6.14
N GLY A 211 -5.08 -29.55 -7.10
CA GLY A 211 -5.64 -28.28 -7.54
C GLY A 211 -5.44 -28.05 -9.04
N LEU A 212 -6.39 -27.38 -9.68
CA LEU A 212 -6.40 -27.20 -11.14
C LEU A 212 -5.82 -25.84 -11.55
N ALA A 213 -4.78 -25.84 -12.37
CA ALA A 213 -4.26 -24.63 -13.01
C ALA A 213 -4.64 -24.60 -14.50
N LEU A 214 -5.36 -23.56 -14.91
CA LEU A 214 -5.75 -23.33 -16.30
C LEU A 214 -5.03 -22.09 -16.84
N TYR A 215 -4.31 -22.24 -17.96
CA TYR A 215 -3.65 -21.14 -18.66
C TYR A 215 -4.36 -20.86 -19.99
N LEU A 216 -4.83 -19.63 -20.18
CA LEU A 216 -5.46 -19.17 -21.42
C LEU A 216 -4.55 -18.13 -22.10
N PRO A 217 -3.75 -18.51 -23.11
CA PRO A 217 -2.84 -17.59 -23.80
C PRO A 217 -3.61 -16.52 -24.61
N SER A 218 -3.08 -15.31 -24.66
CA SER A 218 -3.62 -14.23 -25.47
C SER A 218 -2.99 -14.20 -26.87
N ALA A 219 -3.79 -14.36 -27.92
CA ALA A 219 -3.35 -14.21 -29.32
C ALA A 219 -2.72 -12.83 -29.64
N ASN A 220 -2.92 -11.82 -28.76
CA ASN A 220 -2.32 -10.49 -28.88
C ASN A 220 -0.96 -10.35 -28.16
N SER A 221 -0.35 -11.46 -27.71
CA SER A 221 0.93 -11.50 -27.00
C SER A 221 1.86 -12.52 -27.64
N ALA A 222 2.97 -12.04 -28.21
CA ALA A 222 3.98 -12.92 -28.82
C ALA A 222 4.62 -13.88 -27.81
N LEU A 223 4.70 -13.50 -26.52
CA LEU A 223 5.16 -14.39 -25.46
C LEU A 223 4.14 -15.49 -25.13
N ASP A 224 2.85 -15.19 -25.20
CA ASP A 224 1.80 -16.17 -24.93
C ASP A 224 1.70 -17.19 -26.07
N LEU A 225 1.88 -16.73 -27.32
CA LEU A 225 1.99 -17.61 -28.49
C LEU A 225 3.21 -18.54 -28.36
N TYR A 226 4.38 -17.96 -28.06
CA TYR A 226 5.61 -18.74 -27.85
C TYR A 226 5.44 -19.82 -26.76
N PHE A 227 4.88 -19.48 -25.59
CA PHE A 227 4.65 -20.47 -24.53
C PHE A 227 3.47 -21.42 -24.78
N ALA A 228 2.59 -21.13 -25.75
CA ALA A 228 1.58 -22.07 -26.21
C ALA A 228 2.18 -23.12 -27.18
N GLU A 229 3.19 -22.73 -27.96
CA GLU A 229 3.98 -23.63 -28.82
C GLU A 229 5.06 -24.40 -28.03
N HIS A 230 5.60 -23.79 -26.97
CA HIS A 230 6.67 -24.32 -26.11
C HIS A 230 6.29 -24.39 -24.62
N PRO A 231 5.28 -25.20 -24.23
CA PRO A 231 4.83 -25.31 -22.84
C PRO A 231 5.92 -25.86 -21.91
N GLU A 232 6.83 -26.70 -22.40
CA GLU A 232 7.97 -27.24 -21.66
C GLU A 232 8.93 -26.15 -21.17
N GLU A 233 9.10 -25.05 -21.92
CA GLU A 233 9.92 -23.93 -21.46
C GLU A 233 9.25 -23.14 -20.34
N LEU A 234 7.93 -22.95 -20.41
CA LEU A 234 7.15 -22.28 -19.35
C LEU A 234 7.16 -23.10 -18.05
N LEU A 235 7.03 -24.42 -18.18
CA LEU A 235 6.97 -25.36 -17.06
C LEU A 235 8.36 -25.81 -16.55
N GLY A 236 9.44 -25.44 -17.25
CA GLY A 236 10.81 -25.75 -16.87
C GLY A 236 11.28 -25.08 -15.57
N LYS A 237 12.38 -25.59 -15.00
CA LYS A 237 12.93 -25.14 -13.71
C LYS A 237 13.69 -23.80 -13.78
N ASP A 238 14.02 -23.31 -14.97
CA ASP A 238 14.80 -22.09 -15.15
C ASP A 238 13.95 -20.84 -14.87
N MET A 239 14.17 -20.25 -13.70
CA MET A 239 13.54 -19.02 -13.21
C MET A 239 14.43 -17.78 -13.44
N GLU A 240 13.82 -16.60 -13.48
CA GLU A 240 14.60 -15.35 -13.58
C GLU A 240 15.43 -15.09 -12.32
N ARG A 241 16.70 -14.73 -12.51
CA ARG A 241 17.56 -14.32 -11.39
C ARG A 241 17.20 -12.90 -10.92
N VAL A 242 16.88 -12.79 -9.63
CA VAL A 242 16.82 -11.50 -8.92
C VAL A 242 18.24 -10.97 -8.79
N ALA A 243 18.44 -9.70 -9.12
CA ALA A 243 19.71 -8.99 -8.96
C ALA A 243 19.46 -7.70 -8.17
N PHE A 244 20.36 -7.39 -7.24
CA PHE A 244 20.31 -6.19 -6.43
C PHE A 244 21.69 -5.52 -6.48
N ASN A 245 21.72 -4.21 -6.71
CA ASN A 245 22.95 -3.43 -6.68
C ASN A 245 22.94 -2.55 -5.42
N SER A 246 23.56 -3.04 -4.34
CA SER A 246 23.74 -2.30 -3.09
C SER A 246 24.61 -1.05 -3.25
N GLU A 247 25.50 -1.03 -4.25
CA GLU A 247 26.40 0.09 -4.53
C GLU A 247 25.83 1.12 -5.51
N TYR A 248 24.52 1.08 -5.80
CA TYR A 248 23.90 2.06 -6.70
C TYR A 248 24.00 3.48 -6.10
N PRO A 249 24.76 4.42 -6.72
CA PRO A 249 25.22 5.65 -6.04
C PRO A 249 24.12 6.49 -5.38
N THR A 250 22.96 6.61 -6.04
CA THR A 250 21.81 7.39 -5.56
C THR A 250 21.14 6.78 -4.32
N ILE A 251 21.16 5.46 -4.18
CA ILE A 251 20.60 4.73 -3.04
C ILE A 251 21.65 4.69 -1.93
N LEU A 252 22.87 4.26 -2.26
CA LEU A 252 23.95 4.13 -1.30
C LEU A 252 24.30 5.47 -0.63
N GLY A 253 24.39 6.57 -1.39
CA GLY A 253 24.68 7.90 -0.84
C GLY A 253 23.62 8.38 0.15
N LYS A 254 22.33 8.09 -0.10
CA LYS A 254 21.23 8.37 0.83
C LYS A 254 21.37 7.58 2.14
N HIS A 255 21.71 6.29 2.05
CA HIS A 255 21.90 5.45 3.23
C HIS A 255 23.17 5.79 4.02
N ILE A 256 24.27 6.17 3.36
CA ILE A 256 25.48 6.71 4.01
C ILE A 256 25.14 7.99 4.78
N TRP A 257 24.37 8.91 4.19
CA TRP A 257 23.94 10.13 4.86
C TRP A 257 23.07 9.81 6.10
N CYS A 258 22.07 8.93 5.99
CA CYS A 258 21.31 8.44 7.16
C CYS A 258 22.21 7.86 8.27
N ALA A 259 23.10 6.92 7.94
CA ALA A 259 23.98 6.28 8.91
C ALA A 259 24.94 7.27 9.60
N SER A 260 25.40 8.29 8.86
CA SER A 260 26.25 9.37 9.38
C SER A 260 25.52 10.30 10.37
N VAL A 261 24.19 10.41 10.28
CA VAL A 261 23.35 11.12 11.28
C VAL A 261 23.02 10.22 12.48
N GLU A 262 22.74 8.93 12.24
CA GLU A 262 22.35 7.97 13.28
C GLU A 262 23.47 7.66 14.28
N SER A 263 24.66 7.33 13.79
CA SER A 263 25.76 6.81 14.62
C SER A 263 27.10 7.50 14.38
N GLY A 264 27.19 8.33 13.34
CA GLY A 264 28.46 8.70 12.72
C GLY A 264 29.11 7.50 12.02
N ILE A 265 29.99 7.77 11.05
CA ILE A 265 30.75 6.72 10.35
C ILE A 265 32.23 6.91 10.66
N GLU A 266 32.89 5.90 11.23
CA GLU A 266 34.33 5.92 11.50
C GLU A 266 35.11 6.19 10.20
N ALA A 267 36.08 7.12 10.22
CA ALA A 267 36.86 7.51 9.04
C ALA A 267 37.98 6.51 8.68
N ASP A 268 37.74 5.22 8.92
CA ASP A 268 38.57 4.10 8.48
C ASP A 268 38.01 3.58 7.15
N GLU A 269 38.75 3.81 6.07
CA GLU A 269 38.35 3.44 4.71
C GLU A 269 38.12 1.92 4.54
N ARG A 270 38.85 1.06 5.27
CA ARG A 270 38.67 -0.40 5.18
C ARG A 270 37.33 -0.81 5.80
N LYS A 271 37.01 -0.27 6.97
CA LYS A 271 35.71 -0.53 7.64
C LYS A 271 34.54 0.07 6.86
N LEU A 272 34.75 1.24 6.25
CA LEU A 272 33.77 1.88 5.37
C LEU A 272 33.44 0.98 4.17
N CYS A 273 34.44 0.57 3.40
CA CYS A 273 34.27 -0.29 2.23
C CYS A 273 33.69 -1.67 2.60
N GLN A 274 34.04 -2.22 3.77
CA GLN A 274 33.46 -3.48 4.27
C GLN A 274 31.95 -3.36 4.58
N ARG A 275 31.47 -2.18 5.01
CA ARG A 275 30.07 -1.95 5.37
C ARG A 275 29.18 -1.46 4.22
N PHE A 276 29.75 -0.61 3.35
CA PHE A 276 29.00 0.15 2.35
C PHE A 276 29.44 -0.12 0.90
N GLY A 277 30.45 -0.97 0.68
CA GLY A 277 30.95 -1.30 -0.65
C GLY A 277 32.01 -0.32 -1.20
N GLY A 278 32.56 -0.64 -2.36
CA GLY A 278 33.68 0.07 -2.97
C GLY A 278 33.38 1.51 -3.39
N ALA A 279 32.12 1.83 -3.70
CA ALA A 279 31.69 3.19 -4.04
C ALA A 279 31.63 4.16 -2.83
N ALA A 280 31.69 3.66 -1.58
CA ALA A 280 31.43 4.47 -0.38
C ALA A 280 32.39 5.65 -0.12
N PRO A 281 33.73 5.55 -0.33
CA PRO A 281 34.64 6.67 -0.08
C PRO A 281 34.35 7.87 -0.99
N GLN A 282 34.08 7.62 -2.28
CA GLN A 282 33.75 8.65 -3.27
C GLN A 282 32.42 9.33 -2.96
N LEU A 283 31.44 8.58 -2.45
CA LEU A 283 30.15 9.11 -2.03
C LEU A 283 30.26 9.98 -0.77
N LEU A 284 31.08 9.60 0.22
CA LEU A 284 31.33 10.45 1.39
C LEU A 284 32.03 11.75 1.00
N GLN A 285 33.02 11.71 0.11
CA GLN A 285 33.68 12.92 -0.39
C GLN A 285 32.68 13.86 -1.10
N PHE A 286 31.74 13.30 -1.88
CA PHE A 286 30.69 14.09 -2.52
C PHE A 286 29.70 14.71 -1.51
N LEU A 287 29.29 13.95 -0.48
CA LEU A 287 28.41 14.44 0.59
C LEU A 287 29.10 15.50 1.46
N GLU A 288 30.42 15.40 1.67
CA GLU A 288 31.23 16.42 2.33
C GLU A 288 31.29 17.71 1.50
N GLN A 289 31.57 17.61 0.20
CA GLN A 289 31.57 18.75 -0.72
C GLN A 289 30.20 19.45 -0.79
N ARG A 290 29.10 18.71 -0.64
CA ARG A 290 27.75 19.28 -0.56
C ARG A 290 27.38 19.83 0.83
N GLY A 291 28.20 19.57 1.85
CA GLY A 291 27.99 20.01 3.23
C GLY A 291 26.97 19.20 4.03
N ASP A 292 26.49 18.06 3.50
CA ASP A 292 25.54 17.16 4.18
C ASP A 292 26.20 16.40 5.33
N VAL A 293 27.48 16.09 5.17
CA VAL A 293 28.31 15.33 6.10
C VAL A 293 29.57 16.15 6.36
N ALA A 294 30.12 16.10 7.57
CA ALA A 294 31.37 16.74 7.90
C ALA A 294 32.27 15.79 8.68
N ARG A 295 33.56 15.76 8.36
CA ARG A 295 34.56 15.10 9.19
C ARG A 295 34.74 15.87 10.50
N ARG A 296 34.77 15.13 11.62
CA ARG A 296 35.13 15.64 12.94
C ARG A 296 36.15 14.70 13.56
N ASP A 297 37.25 15.24 14.05
CA ASP A 297 38.15 14.48 14.90
C ASP A 297 37.46 14.25 16.25
N SER A 298 37.41 13.00 16.72
CA SER A 298 36.87 12.69 18.04
C SER A 298 37.99 12.62 19.07
N ASP A 299 37.75 13.20 20.25
CA ASP A 299 38.66 13.17 21.40
C ASP A 299 38.69 11.78 22.10
N THR A 300 38.24 10.74 21.39
CA THR A 300 38.13 9.36 21.89
C THR A 300 39.04 8.44 21.08
N ARG A 301 39.35 7.25 21.62
CA ARG A 301 40.15 6.21 20.94
C ARG A 301 39.57 5.67 19.61
N ARG A 302 38.48 6.26 19.09
CA ARG A 302 37.81 5.90 17.83
C ARG A 302 38.26 6.73 16.62
N GLY A 303 39.19 7.67 16.80
CA GLY A 303 39.74 8.48 15.70
C GLY A 303 38.74 9.47 15.11
N ALA A 304 38.93 9.84 13.85
CA ALA A 304 38.04 10.76 13.14
C ALA A 304 36.72 10.09 12.72
N VAL A 305 35.63 10.85 12.72
CA VAL A 305 34.27 10.37 12.44
C VAL A 305 33.57 11.32 11.47
N TRP A 306 32.88 10.75 10.49
CA TRP A 306 31.96 11.44 9.59
C TRP A 306 30.61 11.63 10.27
N VAL A 307 30.19 12.87 10.45
CA VAL A 307 28.93 13.25 11.11
C VAL A 307 28.01 13.94 10.13
N GLY A 308 26.84 13.37 9.91
CA GLY A 308 25.80 13.91 9.05
C GLY A 308 25.05 15.10 9.67
N ARG A 309 24.40 15.88 8.82
CA ARG A 309 23.55 17.02 9.19
C ARG A 309 22.13 16.83 8.67
N GLY A 310 21.17 17.47 9.32
CA GLY A 310 19.76 17.44 8.91
C GLY A 310 19.04 16.13 9.24
N TYR A 311 17.91 15.90 8.55
CA TYR A 311 17.01 14.76 8.76
C TYR A 311 16.81 13.96 7.47
N PRO A 312 17.88 13.33 6.91
CA PRO A 312 17.84 12.68 5.59
C PRO A 312 16.78 11.59 5.49
N HIS A 313 16.43 10.92 6.59
CA HIS A 313 15.42 9.87 6.68
C HIS A 313 14.06 10.27 6.10
N ARG A 314 13.72 11.56 6.11
CA ARG A 314 12.49 12.08 5.50
C ARG A 314 12.49 11.97 3.97
N ASP A 315 13.67 12.03 3.36
CA ASP A 315 13.87 12.09 1.91
C ASP A 315 14.32 10.74 1.31
N VAL A 316 14.38 9.69 2.14
CA VAL A 316 14.69 8.31 1.74
C VAL A 316 13.42 7.45 1.72
N SER A 317 12.86 7.26 0.52
CA SER A 317 11.79 6.29 0.28
C SER A 317 12.37 4.92 -0.06
N LEU A 318 12.20 3.95 0.85
CA LEU A 318 12.68 2.57 0.67
C LEU A 318 12.00 1.80 -0.47
N ARG A 319 10.82 2.27 -0.93
CA ARG A 319 10.02 1.60 -1.98
C ARG A 319 10.02 2.32 -3.33
N GLY A 320 10.97 3.23 -3.56
CA GLY A 320 11.24 3.81 -4.89
C GLY A 320 10.16 4.74 -5.46
N GLY A 321 9.05 4.94 -4.76
CA GLY A 321 8.14 6.04 -5.03
C GLY A 321 8.67 7.32 -4.37
N GLU A 322 8.79 8.40 -5.15
CA GLU A 322 8.65 9.74 -4.57
C GLU A 322 7.33 9.80 -3.78
N SER A 323 7.25 10.67 -2.76
CA SER A 323 6.00 10.93 -2.02
C SER A 323 5.01 11.69 -2.90
N PHE A 324 4.55 11.03 -3.96
CA PHE A 324 3.59 11.56 -4.92
C PHE A 324 2.30 11.93 -4.21
N ALA A 325 1.70 13.01 -4.68
CA ALA A 325 0.42 13.48 -4.18
C ALA A 325 -0.64 12.37 -4.23
N ASP A 326 -1.23 12.05 -3.09
CA ASP A 326 -2.48 11.30 -3.06
C ASP A 326 -3.60 12.15 -3.69
N VAL A 327 -4.33 11.56 -4.63
CA VAL A 327 -5.46 12.15 -5.34
C VAL A 327 -6.74 11.44 -4.90
N ARG A 328 -7.71 12.23 -4.43
CA ARG A 328 -8.99 11.73 -3.93
C ARG A 328 -10.01 11.66 -5.06
N ALA A 329 -10.57 10.47 -5.32
CA ALA A 329 -11.68 10.30 -6.24
C ALA A 329 -13.01 10.54 -5.50
N VAL A 330 -13.72 11.62 -5.84
CA VAL A 330 -14.86 12.14 -5.07
C VAL A 330 -16.14 12.05 -5.90
N TRP A 331 -17.21 11.48 -5.34
CA TRP A 331 -18.51 11.40 -6.00
C TRP A 331 -19.28 12.72 -5.93
N SER A 332 -19.62 13.27 -7.09
CA SER A 332 -20.29 14.57 -7.23
C SER A 332 -21.66 14.69 -6.56
N LYS A 333 -22.35 13.56 -6.29
CA LYS A 333 -23.70 13.57 -5.70
C LYS A 333 -23.70 13.94 -4.22
N ASN A 334 -22.66 13.56 -3.47
CA ASN A 334 -22.62 13.66 -2.01
C ASN A 334 -21.22 14.00 -1.44
N ASN A 335 -20.25 14.30 -2.30
CA ASN A 335 -18.84 14.53 -1.97
C ASN A 335 -18.17 13.37 -1.19
N ALA A 336 -18.69 12.15 -1.28
CA ALA A 336 -18.05 10.98 -0.69
C ALA A 336 -16.77 10.62 -1.44
N ILE A 337 -15.69 10.35 -0.71
CA ILE A 337 -14.44 9.82 -1.27
C ILE A 337 -14.65 8.32 -1.55
N ILE A 338 -14.55 7.93 -2.82
CA ILE A 338 -14.70 6.53 -3.27
C ILE A 338 -13.37 5.77 -3.13
N GLU A 339 -12.27 6.39 -3.56
CA GLU A 339 -10.93 5.79 -3.55
C GLU A 339 -9.87 6.90 -3.50
N THR A 340 -8.71 6.62 -2.93
CA THR A 340 -7.53 7.51 -2.97
C THR A 340 -6.44 6.80 -3.75
N LEU A 341 -5.84 7.49 -4.72
CA LEU A 341 -4.81 6.94 -5.60
C LEU A 341 -3.58 7.86 -5.63
N GLY A 342 -2.38 7.28 -5.61
CA GLY A 342 -1.17 8.06 -5.86
C GLY A 342 -1.18 8.68 -7.27
N GLN A 343 -0.68 9.90 -7.42
CA GLN A 343 -0.74 10.74 -8.62
C GLN A 343 -0.54 10.00 -9.95
N LYS A 344 0.50 9.16 -10.06
CA LYS A 344 0.79 8.38 -11.27
C LYS A 344 -0.31 7.38 -11.62
N GLN A 345 -0.98 6.78 -10.64
CA GLN A 345 -2.15 5.93 -10.87
C GLN A 345 -3.39 6.77 -11.21
N ALA A 346 -3.56 7.93 -10.57
CA ALA A 346 -4.66 8.85 -10.86
C ALA A 346 -4.63 9.34 -12.31
N ILE A 347 -3.48 9.78 -12.83
CA ILE A 347 -3.31 10.14 -14.25
C ILE A 347 -3.73 8.99 -15.19
N MET A 348 -3.54 7.74 -14.76
CA MET A 348 -3.74 6.54 -15.58
C MET A 348 -5.13 5.88 -15.45
N ARG A 349 -5.90 6.21 -14.40
CA ARG A 349 -7.23 5.64 -14.08
C ARG A 349 -8.35 6.70 -13.95
N LEU A 350 -7.99 7.95 -13.68
CA LEU A 350 -8.88 9.08 -13.39
C LEU A 350 -8.69 10.23 -14.38
N PHE A 351 -8.26 9.96 -15.62
CA PHE A 351 -8.24 10.98 -16.68
C PHE A 351 -9.69 11.38 -17.08
N PRO A 352 -9.95 12.62 -17.53
CA PRO A 352 -11.28 13.06 -17.95
C PRO A 352 -11.87 12.16 -19.06
N GLY A 353 -13.11 11.70 -18.89
CA GLY A 353 -13.75 10.74 -19.78
C GLY A 353 -13.35 9.27 -19.55
N ALA A 354 -12.51 8.95 -18.56
CA ALA A 354 -12.32 7.58 -18.09
C ALA A 354 -13.62 7.02 -17.50
N ILE A 355 -13.81 5.70 -17.60
CA ILE A 355 -14.75 4.96 -16.75
C ILE A 355 -13.94 4.38 -15.59
N PHE A 356 -14.07 5.00 -14.42
CA PHE A 356 -13.51 4.49 -13.18
C PHE A 356 -14.44 3.43 -12.60
N MET A 357 -13.87 2.29 -12.20
CA MET A 357 -14.60 1.21 -11.56
C MET A 357 -14.05 1.00 -10.16
N SER A 358 -14.93 0.97 -9.16
CA SER A 358 -14.61 0.55 -7.80
C SER A 358 -15.74 -0.31 -7.26
N ALA A 359 -15.42 -1.33 -6.49
CA ALA A 359 -16.42 -2.14 -5.80
C ALA A 359 -16.91 -1.37 -4.56
N ASP A 360 -18.23 -1.27 -4.39
CA ASP A 360 -18.81 -0.90 -3.11
C ASP A 360 -18.41 -1.93 -2.05
N ASP A 361 -17.96 -1.43 -0.91
CA ASP A 361 -17.55 -2.29 0.17
C ASP A 361 -18.75 -2.99 0.82
N GLN A 362 -19.94 -2.40 0.88
CA GLN A 362 -21.04 -3.05 1.62
C GLN A 362 -21.73 -4.15 0.80
N THR A 363 -21.96 -3.91 -0.50
CA THR A 363 -22.67 -4.83 -1.38
C THR A 363 -21.76 -5.66 -2.28
N GLY A 364 -20.48 -5.30 -2.44
CA GLY A 364 -19.61 -5.88 -3.47
C GLY A 364 -19.95 -5.41 -4.90
N THR A 365 -21.01 -4.62 -5.08
CA THR A 365 -21.47 -4.17 -6.41
C THR A 365 -20.39 -3.34 -7.10
N VAL A 366 -20.09 -3.65 -8.35
CA VAL A 366 -19.16 -2.85 -9.17
C VAL A 366 -19.84 -1.55 -9.56
N MET A 367 -19.47 -0.46 -8.88
CA MET A 367 -19.91 0.88 -9.26
C MET A 367 -19.05 1.40 -10.41
N ARG A 368 -19.72 1.85 -11.49
CA ARG A 368 -19.08 2.48 -12.65
C ARG A 368 -19.30 3.99 -12.56
N PHE A 369 -18.22 4.74 -12.65
CA PHE A 369 -18.22 6.19 -12.59
C PHE A 369 -17.58 6.78 -13.85
N ASP A 370 -18.24 7.76 -14.46
CA ASP A 370 -17.59 8.60 -15.47
C ASP A 370 -16.77 9.67 -14.76
N VAL A 371 -15.50 9.80 -15.13
CA VAL A 371 -14.60 10.80 -14.55
C VAL A 371 -14.80 12.12 -15.28
N LEU A 372 -15.35 13.13 -14.61
CA LEU A 372 -15.66 14.43 -15.19
C LEU A 372 -14.41 15.31 -15.32
N SER A 373 -13.57 15.32 -14.28
CA SER A 373 -12.37 16.16 -14.21
C SER A 373 -11.32 15.55 -13.28
N LEU A 374 -10.06 15.94 -13.51
CA LEU A 374 -8.91 15.61 -12.69
C LEU A 374 -8.14 16.90 -12.41
N ASP A 375 -8.07 17.30 -11.15
CA ASP A 375 -7.33 18.47 -10.69
C ASP A 375 -6.11 18.01 -9.87
N LEU A 376 -4.92 18.19 -10.45
CA LEU A 376 -3.63 17.86 -9.86
C LEU A 376 -2.94 19.08 -9.21
N SER A 377 -3.62 20.22 -9.11
CA SER A 377 -3.06 21.38 -8.41
C SER A 377 -2.74 21.04 -6.95
N PRO A 378 -1.66 21.61 -6.37
CA PRO A 378 -1.19 21.25 -5.03
C PRO A 378 -2.27 21.29 -3.94
N ASP A 379 -3.21 22.23 -4.05
CA ASP A 379 -4.20 22.53 -3.01
C ASP A 379 -5.44 21.62 -3.03
N LYS A 380 -5.79 21.04 -4.18
CA LYS A 380 -7.05 20.29 -4.37
C LYS A 380 -6.86 18.78 -4.42
N ARG A 381 -5.99 18.32 -5.34
CA ARG A 381 -5.65 16.90 -5.58
C ARG A 381 -6.89 15.99 -5.58
N LEU A 382 -7.81 16.24 -6.52
CA LEU A 382 -9.09 15.54 -6.57
C LEU A 382 -9.52 15.22 -8.00
N ALA A 383 -10.26 14.12 -8.16
CA ALA A 383 -10.98 13.77 -9.37
C ALA A 383 -12.47 13.74 -9.08
N VAL A 384 -13.29 14.33 -9.95
CA VAL A 384 -14.75 14.36 -9.78
C VAL A 384 -15.39 13.22 -10.56
N LEU A 385 -16.15 12.38 -9.86
CA LEU A 385 -16.84 11.20 -10.38
C LEU A 385 -18.34 11.46 -10.49
N ALA A 386 -18.95 11.06 -11.61
CA ALA A 386 -20.41 10.97 -11.78
C ALA A 386 -20.83 9.52 -12.04
N ALA A 387 -22.11 9.18 -11.87
CA ALA A 387 -22.61 7.85 -12.23
C ALA A 387 -22.43 7.62 -13.74
N SER A 388 -21.91 6.46 -14.15
CA SER A 388 -21.55 6.22 -15.55
C SER A 388 -22.77 6.14 -16.46
N LYS A 389 -22.73 6.87 -17.58
CA LYS A 389 -23.76 6.85 -18.64
C LYS A 389 -23.54 5.74 -19.66
N TYR A 390 -22.35 5.15 -19.72
CA TYR A 390 -22.02 4.12 -20.70
C TYR A 390 -22.54 2.74 -20.29
N PRO A 391 -22.99 1.91 -21.24
CA PRO A 391 -23.47 0.57 -20.94
C PRO A 391 -22.38 -0.31 -20.31
N PRO A 392 -22.77 -1.34 -19.54
CA PRO A 392 -21.86 -2.37 -19.06
C PRO A 392 -21.02 -2.97 -20.20
N GLY A 393 -19.75 -3.24 -19.94
CA GLY A 393 -18.81 -3.76 -20.95
C GLY A 393 -18.16 -2.71 -21.86
N THR A 394 -18.58 -1.43 -21.85
CA THR A 394 -17.78 -0.34 -22.43
C THR A 394 -16.44 -0.23 -21.70
N THR A 395 -15.34 -0.12 -22.45
CA THR A 395 -13.98 0.05 -21.93
C THR A 395 -13.36 1.34 -22.46
N VAL A 396 -12.62 2.07 -21.62
CA VAL A 396 -11.90 3.28 -22.01
C VAL A 396 -10.41 3.07 -21.79
N SER A 397 -9.61 3.34 -22.83
CA SER A 397 -8.15 3.30 -22.76
C SER A 397 -7.59 4.72 -22.89
N PRO A 398 -6.65 5.16 -22.03
CA PRO A 398 -5.96 6.42 -22.25
C PRO A 398 -5.03 6.34 -23.47
N LEU A 399 -5.02 7.40 -24.27
CA LEU A 399 -4.03 7.62 -25.32
C LEU A 399 -2.77 8.19 -24.66
N ARG A 400 -1.65 7.49 -24.84
CA ARG A 400 -0.40 7.73 -24.11
C ARG A 400 0.76 7.96 -25.07
N ASP A 401 1.65 8.85 -24.67
CA ASP A 401 2.94 9.07 -25.31
C ASP A 401 4.05 9.07 -24.25
N ASN A 402 5.24 8.60 -24.64
CA ASN A 402 6.42 8.50 -23.80
C ASN A 402 7.61 9.08 -24.58
N SER A 403 8.14 10.22 -24.13
CA SER A 403 9.32 10.86 -24.73
C SER A 403 10.50 10.83 -23.77
N VAL A 404 11.72 10.83 -24.31
CA VAL A 404 12.96 10.90 -23.52
C VAL A 404 13.88 11.98 -24.06
N THR A 405 14.04 13.01 -23.24
CA THR A 405 14.88 14.18 -23.55
C THR A 405 16.15 14.10 -22.72
N MET A 406 17.31 14.07 -23.38
CA MET A 406 18.60 14.07 -22.69
C MET A 406 18.95 15.50 -22.29
N THR A 407 18.87 15.81 -21.01
CA THR A 407 19.07 17.15 -20.44
C THR A 407 20.55 17.49 -20.24
N LYS A 408 21.39 16.50 -19.90
CA LYS A 408 22.83 16.70 -19.70
C LYS A 408 23.63 15.57 -20.34
N LYS A 409 24.42 15.87 -21.37
CA LYS A 409 25.41 14.92 -21.94
C LYS A 409 26.65 14.89 -21.05
N TRP A 410 27.16 13.70 -20.72
CA TRP A 410 28.45 13.53 -20.02
C TRP A 410 29.57 13.08 -20.95
N GLY A 411 29.25 12.26 -21.96
CA GLY A 411 30.21 11.84 -22.97
C GLY A 411 29.60 10.96 -24.04
N ASN A 412 30.42 10.54 -25.00
CA ASN A 412 30.05 9.55 -26.00
C ASN A 412 31.26 8.68 -26.36
N LYS A 413 30.99 7.42 -26.73
CA LYS A 413 31.97 6.46 -27.23
C LYS A 413 31.46 5.87 -28.54
N ARG A 414 32.31 5.85 -29.56
CA ARG A 414 32.02 5.23 -30.86
C ARG A 414 32.65 3.84 -30.91
N PHE A 415 31.87 2.88 -31.39
CA PHE A 415 32.28 1.50 -31.59
C PHE A 415 32.12 1.18 -33.07
N ASN A 416 33.15 0.67 -33.71
CA ASN A 416 33.06 0.17 -35.09
C ASN A 416 32.43 -1.22 -35.05
N LEU A 417 31.45 -1.48 -35.92
CA LEU A 417 30.77 -2.77 -35.95
C LEU A 417 31.62 -3.81 -36.70
N PRO A 418 31.54 -5.11 -36.30
CA PRO A 418 32.26 -6.17 -36.99
C PRO A 418 31.96 -6.22 -38.49
N GLY A 419 32.97 -6.58 -39.28
CA GLY A 419 32.83 -6.72 -40.74
C GLY A 419 32.63 -5.40 -41.50
N GLY A 420 32.99 -4.25 -40.91
CA GLY A 420 32.89 -2.94 -41.58
C GLY A 420 31.44 -2.44 -41.78
N THR A 421 30.48 -3.03 -41.06
CA THR A 421 29.03 -2.77 -41.20
C THR A 421 28.58 -1.44 -40.60
N GLY A 422 29.41 -0.41 -40.63
CA GLY A 422 29.16 0.89 -40.00
C GLY A 422 29.60 0.97 -38.54
N SER A 423 28.97 1.86 -37.78
CA SER A 423 29.38 2.17 -36.40
C SER A 423 28.22 2.53 -35.48
N LEU A 424 28.39 2.18 -34.21
CA LEU A 424 27.48 2.50 -33.11
C LEU A 424 28.08 3.60 -32.24
N THR A 425 27.39 4.72 -32.13
CA THR A 425 27.71 5.77 -31.14
C THR A 425 26.83 5.59 -29.91
N VAL A 426 27.44 5.33 -28.76
CA VAL A 426 26.76 5.33 -27.46
C VAL A 426 27.05 6.66 -26.79
N THR A 427 25.99 7.42 -26.48
CA THR A 427 26.07 8.66 -25.70
C THR A 427 25.49 8.41 -24.32
N TYR A 428 26.17 8.87 -23.27
CA TYR A 428 25.73 8.69 -21.89
C TYR A 428 25.56 10.05 -21.20
N GLY A 429 24.59 10.11 -20.29
CA GLY A 429 24.21 11.35 -19.64
C GLY A 429 22.97 11.20 -18.76
N TRP A 430 22.34 12.34 -18.50
CA TRP A 430 21.11 12.48 -17.75
C TRP A 430 19.94 12.74 -18.70
N CYS A 431 18.82 12.06 -18.49
CA CYS A 431 17.60 12.23 -19.27
C CYS A 431 16.39 12.47 -18.35
N THR A 432 15.47 13.29 -18.83
CA THR A 432 14.10 13.36 -18.34
C THR A 432 13.26 12.41 -19.19
N LEU A 433 12.64 11.41 -18.56
CA LEU A 433 11.61 10.57 -19.17
C LEU A 433 10.27 11.23 -18.88
N THR A 434 9.55 11.67 -19.91
CA THR A 434 8.22 12.29 -19.78
C THR A 434 7.17 11.34 -20.34
N SER A 435 6.23 10.95 -19.49
CA SER A 435 5.06 10.17 -19.87
C SER A 435 3.81 11.07 -19.80
N ARG A 436 2.94 10.92 -20.79
CA ARG A 436 1.83 11.82 -21.04
C ARG A 436 0.55 11.08 -21.38
N VAL A 437 -0.56 11.50 -20.80
CA VAL A 437 -1.91 11.17 -21.28
C VAL A 437 -2.46 12.40 -22.03
N TYR A 438 -2.74 12.23 -23.31
CA TYR A 438 -3.17 13.31 -24.22
C TYR A 438 -4.58 13.13 -24.79
N GLY A 439 -5.29 12.09 -24.36
CA GLY A 439 -6.65 11.79 -24.79
C GLY A 439 -7.12 10.43 -24.30
N CYS A 440 -8.27 9.98 -24.79
CA CYS A 440 -8.83 8.67 -24.51
C CYS A 440 -9.44 8.01 -25.75
N GLU A 441 -9.56 6.68 -25.71
CA GLU A 441 -10.18 5.84 -26.73
C GLU A 441 -11.28 5.01 -26.06
N VAL A 442 -12.55 5.32 -26.39
CA VAL A 442 -13.75 4.65 -25.87
C VAL A 442 -14.15 3.53 -26.82
N LYS A 443 -14.11 2.28 -26.34
CA LYS A 443 -14.44 1.07 -27.11
C LYS A 443 -15.78 0.50 -26.70
N SER A 444 -16.59 0.21 -27.71
CA SER A 444 -17.89 -0.45 -27.59
C SER A 444 -17.74 -1.88 -27.06
N PRO A 445 -18.70 -2.43 -26.28
CA PRO A 445 -18.69 -3.82 -25.87
C PRO A 445 -18.67 -4.80 -27.07
N ALA A 446 -17.92 -5.90 -26.93
CA ALA A 446 -17.65 -6.84 -28.02
C ALA A 446 -18.87 -7.63 -28.52
N ARG A 447 -19.95 -7.71 -27.73
CA ARG A 447 -21.27 -8.21 -28.15
C ARG A 447 -22.26 -7.06 -28.17
N ARG A 448 -22.38 -6.38 -29.31
CA ARG A 448 -23.44 -5.41 -29.57
C ARG A 448 -24.47 -6.06 -30.49
N SER A 449 -25.74 -6.10 -30.07
CA SER A 449 -26.81 -6.51 -30.98
C SER A 449 -27.09 -5.38 -31.97
N LYS A 450 -27.53 -5.70 -33.20
CA LYS A 450 -28.11 -4.71 -34.11
C LYS A 450 -29.49 -4.31 -33.56
N GLY A 451 -29.53 -3.36 -32.63
CA GLY A 451 -30.78 -2.92 -32.00
C GLY A 451 -30.63 -2.04 -30.76
N ASP A 452 -29.46 -1.94 -30.14
CA ASP A 452 -29.26 -1.03 -29.00
C ASP A 452 -29.43 0.44 -29.42
N ASP A 453 -30.40 1.13 -28.82
CA ASP A 453 -30.64 2.55 -29.04
C ASP A 453 -29.44 3.37 -28.54
N THR A 454 -28.83 4.12 -29.46
CA THR A 454 -27.65 4.96 -29.18
C THR A 454 -27.98 6.41 -28.89
N SER A 455 -29.25 6.80 -28.93
CA SER A 455 -29.67 8.18 -28.69
C SER A 455 -29.30 8.61 -27.25
N GLY A 456 -28.45 9.63 -27.14
CA GLY A 456 -28.00 10.19 -25.85
C GLY A 456 -26.73 9.55 -25.23
N LEU A 457 -26.13 8.52 -25.83
CA LEU A 457 -24.82 8.02 -25.42
C LEU A 457 -23.68 8.96 -25.87
N PRO A 458 -22.60 9.15 -25.10
CA PRO A 458 -21.43 9.89 -25.56
C PRO A 458 -20.74 9.17 -26.73
N ALA A 459 -20.03 9.92 -27.56
CA ALA A 459 -19.41 9.40 -28.78
C ALA A 459 -18.37 8.30 -28.50
N PHE A 460 -18.50 7.17 -29.19
CA PHE A 460 -17.47 6.13 -29.23
C PHE A 460 -16.36 6.52 -30.22
N GLY A 461 -15.10 6.29 -29.86
CA GLY A 461 -13.95 6.66 -30.70
C GLY A 461 -12.80 7.25 -29.89
N ARG A 462 -11.96 8.05 -30.57
CA ARG A 462 -10.82 8.76 -29.97
C ARG A 462 -11.16 10.21 -29.70
N THR A 463 -10.89 10.67 -28.48
CA THR A 463 -10.99 12.07 -28.07
C THR A 463 -9.62 12.54 -27.65
N LEU A 464 -9.14 13.65 -28.22
CA LEU A 464 -7.89 14.29 -27.85
C LEU A 464 -8.17 15.43 -26.87
N TYR A 465 -7.25 15.67 -25.95
CA TYR A 465 -7.33 16.78 -25.01
C TYR A 465 -6.65 18.04 -25.55
N ASP A 466 -7.28 19.18 -25.26
CA ASP A 466 -6.70 20.51 -25.49
C ASP A 466 -5.37 20.68 -24.76
N GLN A 467 -4.58 21.66 -25.19
CA GLN A 467 -3.19 21.82 -24.71
C GLN A 467 -3.08 22.00 -23.18
N GLY A 468 -4.08 22.60 -22.54
CA GLY A 468 -4.14 22.78 -21.08
C GLY A 468 -4.69 21.59 -20.28
N GLN A 469 -5.17 20.52 -20.92
CA GLN A 469 -5.74 19.32 -20.26
C GLN A 469 -4.87 18.07 -20.43
N ARG A 470 -3.58 18.24 -20.69
CA ARG A 470 -2.62 17.14 -20.84
C ARG A 470 -2.01 16.80 -19.50
N PHE A 471 -2.11 15.53 -19.13
CA PHE A 471 -1.60 15.04 -17.85
C PHE A 471 -0.23 14.41 -18.06
N GLU A 472 0.80 15.11 -17.60
CA GLU A 472 2.19 14.73 -17.77
C GLU A 472 2.83 14.44 -16.41
N TRP A 473 3.68 13.42 -16.37
CA TRP A 473 4.63 13.24 -15.27
C TRP A 473 6.00 12.92 -15.87
N SER A 474 7.03 13.44 -15.23
CA SER A 474 8.41 13.20 -15.61
C SER A 474 9.20 12.62 -14.46
N HIS A 475 10.26 11.89 -14.79
CA HIS A 475 11.27 11.46 -13.83
C HIS A 475 12.64 11.55 -14.47
N GLU A 476 13.66 11.93 -13.69
CA GLU A 476 15.02 12.03 -14.17
C GLU A 476 15.81 10.75 -13.88
N ALA A 477 16.57 10.28 -14.87
CA ALA A 477 17.38 9.09 -14.74
C ALA A 477 18.68 9.19 -15.57
N PRO A 478 19.75 8.48 -15.15
CA PRO A 478 20.89 8.24 -16.04
C PRO A 478 20.42 7.43 -17.26
N CYS A 479 20.91 7.79 -18.44
CA CYS A 479 20.46 7.22 -19.70
C CYS A 479 21.61 6.93 -20.68
N LEU A 480 21.40 5.93 -21.52
CA LEU A 480 22.23 5.61 -22.68
C LEU A 480 21.42 5.84 -23.95
N ARG A 481 21.94 6.69 -24.85
CA ARG A 481 21.40 6.93 -26.19
C ARG A 481 22.28 6.21 -27.21
N PHE A 482 21.72 5.21 -27.85
CA PHE A 482 22.34 4.47 -28.95
C PHE A 482 22.00 5.12 -30.29
N ARG A 483 23.00 5.40 -31.13
CA ARG A 483 22.82 5.91 -32.50
C ARG A 483 23.69 5.12 -33.46
N LEU A 484 23.04 4.45 -34.40
CA LEU A 484 23.69 3.81 -35.56
C LEU A 484 23.85 4.82 -36.70
N ASP A 485 24.92 4.68 -37.48
CA ASP A 485 25.07 5.38 -38.75
C ASP A 485 24.25 4.72 -39.89
N GLU A 486 24.11 5.41 -41.02
CA GLU A 486 23.29 4.89 -42.14
C GLU A 486 23.80 3.57 -42.73
N PRO A 487 25.12 3.29 -42.85
CA PRO A 487 25.60 1.95 -43.24
C PRO A 487 25.10 0.84 -42.32
N ALA A 488 25.18 1.04 -41.00
CA ALA A 488 24.66 0.07 -40.03
C ALA A 488 23.14 -0.09 -40.09
N LYS A 489 22.40 1.02 -40.27
CA LYS A 489 20.95 0.98 -40.48
C LYS A 489 20.59 0.24 -41.78
N ALA A 490 21.34 0.41 -42.86
CA ALA A 490 21.08 -0.27 -44.13
C ALA A 490 21.23 -1.80 -44.00
N VAL A 491 22.25 -2.28 -43.28
CA VAL A 491 22.45 -3.71 -42.99
C VAL A 491 21.34 -4.28 -42.09
N LEU A 492 20.81 -3.49 -41.15
CA LEU A 492 19.63 -3.91 -40.36
C LEU A 492 18.35 -3.95 -41.22
N ARG A 493 18.11 -2.92 -42.05
CA ARG A 493 16.95 -2.87 -42.96
C ARG A 493 16.93 -4.05 -43.95
N SER A 494 18.09 -4.55 -44.40
CA SER A 494 18.15 -5.70 -45.32
C SER A 494 18.04 -7.07 -44.65
N ARG A 495 18.24 -7.17 -43.33
CA ARG A 495 18.13 -8.43 -42.56
C ARG A 495 16.79 -8.59 -41.83
N LEU A 496 16.12 -7.49 -41.53
CA LEU A 496 14.79 -7.49 -40.93
C LEU A 496 13.74 -7.71 -42.03
N ARG A 497 12.77 -8.59 -41.80
CA ARG A 497 11.63 -8.76 -42.72
C ARG A 497 10.85 -7.45 -42.84
N ALA A 498 10.30 -7.17 -44.03
CA ALA A 498 9.56 -5.93 -44.31
C ALA A 498 8.40 -5.71 -43.33
N ASP A 499 7.78 -6.80 -42.88
CA ASP A 499 6.72 -6.89 -41.89
C ASP A 499 7.09 -6.30 -40.50
N VAL A 500 8.39 -6.17 -40.19
CA VAL A 500 8.93 -5.61 -38.93
C VAL A 500 9.41 -4.15 -39.09
N MET A 501 9.54 -3.64 -40.31
CA MET A 501 9.98 -2.26 -40.56
C MET A 501 9.06 -1.16 -40.02
N PRO A 502 7.71 -1.23 -40.10
CA PRO A 502 6.86 -0.10 -39.68
C PRO A 502 6.83 0.13 -38.16
N THR A 503 7.28 -0.83 -37.33
CA THR A 503 7.43 -0.68 -35.87
C THR A 503 8.82 -0.19 -35.44
N LEU A 504 9.75 0.05 -36.38
CA LEU A 504 11.12 0.52 -36.11
C LEU A 504 11.38 1.96 -36.57
N GLN A 505 10.33 2.72 -36.90
CA GLN A 505 10.43 4.19 -37.07
C GLN A 505 10.62 4.87 -35.70
N GLU A 506 11.89 5.13 -35.36
CA GLU A 506 12.38 6.00 -34.27
C GLU A 506 11.71 5.84 -32.89
N THR A 507 11.15 4.67 -32.61
CA THR A 507 10.51 4.41 -31.31
C THR A 507 11.59 4.11 -30.27
N PHE A 508 12.06 5.15 -29.58
CA PHE A 508 12.90 5.01 -28.40
C PHE A 508 12.13 4.23 -27.32
N THR A 509 12.38 2.92 -27.22
CA THR A 509 11.88 2.07 -26.13
C THR A 509 12.60 2.37 -24.83
N ALA A 510 12.30 3.53 -24.26
CA ALA A 510 12.51 3.82 -22.86
C ALA A 510 11.52 3.02 -22.02
N SER A 511 11.74 1.71 -21.94
CA SER A 511 11.19 0.93 -20.84
C SER A 511 11.94 1.35 -19.56
N PRO A 512 11.25 1.72 -18.47
CA PRO A 512 11.92 2.00 -17.21
C PRO A 512 12.72 0.79 -16.68
N ASP A 513 12.40 -0.42 -17.14
CA ASP A 513 13.10 -1.67 -16.79
C ASP A 513 14.35 -1.95 -17.65
N LEU A 514 14.72 -1.09 -18.62
CA LEU A 514 15.90 -1.31 -19.48
C LEU A 514 17.22 -0.75 -18.92
N ALA A 515 17.21 -0.25 -17.68
CA ALA A 515 18.43 0.02 -16.94
C ALA A 515 19.03 -1.29 -16.42
N VAL A 516 20.10 -1.75 -17.06
CA VAL A 516 20.98 -2.88 -16.65
C VAL A 516 20.38 -4.29 -16.81
N ARG A 517 20.36 -4.78 -18.05
CA ARG A 517 20.63 -6.21 -18.36
C ARG A 517 21.59 -6.38 -19.54
N THR A 518 22.78 -5.81 -19.43
CA THR A 518 23.98 -6.34 -20.10
C THR A 518 24.66 -7.33 -19.15
N ARG A 519 24.50 -8.63 -19.43
CA ARG A 519 25.64 -9.52 -19.23
C ARG A 519 26.66 -9.23 -20.33
N LEU A 520 27.93 -9.43 -20.01
CA LEU A 520 29.06 -9.37 -20.95
C LEU A 520 28.82 -10.32 -22.14
#